data_AF-A0A258QQG2-F1
#
_entry.id   AF-A0A258QQG2-F1
#
_cell.length_a   1.000
_cell.length_b   1.000
_cell.length_c   1.000
_cell.angle_alpha   90.00
_cell.angle_beta   90.00
_cell.angle_gamma   90.00
#
_symmetry.space_group_name_H-M   'P 1'
#
loop_
_entity.id
_entity.type
_entity.pdbx_description
1 polymer ?
#
loop_
_entity_poly.entity_id
_entity_poly.type
_entity_poly.pdbx_seq_one_letter_code
_entity_poly.pdbx_strand_id
1 'polypeptide(L)' 'MGGFYGGFGMIFMLLGMVLMVFIIFAILRFLLGGGSSVTQSSRERSRALHILEERFAHGEIDEKEYNERRRILGKSS' A
#
# COMPACT_ATOMS: atom_id res chain seq x y z
N MET A 1 -49.08 19.66 -8.89
CA MET A 1 -48.08 19.42 -7.82
C MET A 1 -47.42 18.08 -8.10
N GLY A 2 -46.11 18.03 -8.37
CA GLY A 2 -45.46 16.76 -8.72
C GLY A 2 -43.97 16.80 -9.10
N GLY A 3 -43.26 17.92 -8.88
CA GLY A 3 -41.86 18.07 -9.30
C GLY A 3 -40.82 17.47 -8.35
N PHE A 4 -41.20 17.10 -7.11
CA PHE A 4 -40.24 16.69 -6.08
C PHE A 4 -39.87 15.20 -6.14
N TYR A 5 -40.76 14.34 -6.63
CA TYR A 5 -40.51 12.90 -6.75
C TYR A 5 -39.62 12.52 -7.94
N GLY A 6 -39.54 13.37 -8.98
CA GLY A 6 -38.67 13.14 -10.14
C GLY A 6 -37.18 13.34 -9.84
N GLY A 7 -36.85 14.31 -8.99
CA GLY A 7 -35.45 14.57 -8.58
C GLY A 7 -34.90 13.48 -7.68
N PHE A 8 -35.71 12.98 -6.74
CA PHE A 8 -35.32 11.88 -5.85
C PHE A 8 -35.02 10.59 -6.63
N GLY A 9 -35.84 10.24 -7.63
CA GLY A 9 -35.58 9.08 -8.48
C GLY A 9 -34.27 9.19 -9.28
N MET A 10 -33.95 10.37 -9.79
CA MET A 10 -32.72 10.62 -10.55
C MET A 10 -31.46 10.52 -9.66
N ILE A 11 -31.55 11.03 -8.43
CA ILE A 11 -30.47 10.92 -7.44
C ILE A 11 -30.24 9.46 -7.04
N PHE A 12 -31.30 8.70 -6.74
CA PHE A 12 -31.17 7.28 -6.41
C PHE A 12 -30.58 6.45 -7.56
N MET A 13 -30.93 6.79 -8.81
CA MET A 13 -30.38 6.14 -9.99
C MET A 13 -28.88 6.41 -10.16
N LEU A 14 -28.45 7.67 -9.98
CA LEU A 14 -27.02 8.03 -9.99
C LEU A 14 -26.27 7.38 -8.82
N LEU A 15 -26.88 7.36 -7.63
CA LEU A 15 -26.30 6.73 -6.45
C LEU A 15 -26.09 5.23 -6.66
N GLY A 16 -27.03 4.54 -7.30
CA GLY A 16 -26.88 3.12 -7.66
C GLY A 16 -25.70 2.86 -8.61
N MET A 17 -25.51 3.72 -9.61
CA MET A 17 -24.37 3.64 -10.53
C MET A 17 -23.03 3.86 -9.81
N VAL A 18 -22.95 4.91 -8.98
CA VAL A 18 -21.73 5.21 -8.21
C VAL A 18 -21.44 4.09 -7.22
N LEU A 19 -22.45 3.56 -6.54
CA LEU A 19 -22.29 2.46 -5.58
C LEU A 19 -21.76 1.20 -6.27
N MET A 20 -22.27 0.85 -7.46
CA MET A 20 -21.78 -0.30 -8.21
C MET A 20 -20.29 -0.16 -8.56
N VAL A 21 -19.90 1.00 -9.11
CA VAL A 21 -18.49 1.28 -9.42
C VAL A 21 -17.64 1.25 -8.15
N PHE A 22 -18.13 1.84 -7.06
CA PHE A 22 -17.44 1.89 -5.78
C PHE A 22 -17.19 0.48 -5.22
N ILE A 23 -18.15 -0.44 -5.30
CA ILE A 23 -17.99 -1.82 -4.84
C ILE A 23 -16.88 -2.53 -5.62
N ILE A 24 -16.88 -2.41 -6.96
CA ILE A 24 -15.84 -3.01 -7.81
C ILE A 24 -14.48 -2.41 -7.45
N PHE A 25 -14.41 -1.08 -7.32
CA PHE A 25 -13.18 -0.39 -6.97
C PHE A 25 -12.68 -0.75 -5.57
N ALA A 26 -13.58 -0.94 -4.60
CA ALA A 26 -13.25 -1.36 -3.24
C ALA A 26 -12.70 -2.79 -3.22
N ILE A 27 -13.28 -3.71 -4.00
CA ILE A 27 -12.76 -5.08 -4.15
C ILE A 27 -11.38 -5.03 -4.79
N LEU A 28 -11.22 -4.32 -5.90
CA LEU A 28 -9.90 -4.14 -6.54
C LEU A 28 -8.90 -3.50 -5.57
N ARG A 29 -9.30 -2.48 -4.82
CA ARG A 29 -8.45 -1.80 -3.82
C ARG A 29 -8.15 -2.70 -2.62
N PHE A 30 -9.00 -3.66 -2.27
CA PHE A 30 -8.76 -4.59 -1.20
C PHE A 30 -7.86 -5.75 -1.65
N LEU A 31 -8.10 -6.28 -2.85
CA LEU A 31 -7.29 -7.35 -3.46
C LEU A 31 -5.90 -6.86 -3.87
N LEU A 32 -5.81 -5.69 -4.54
CA LEU A 32 -4.53 -5.10 -4.96
C LEU A 32 -3.89 -4.25 -3.86
N GLY A 33 -4.70 -3.67 -2.98
CA GLY A 33 -4.25 -2.70 -1.99
C GLY A 33 -4.16 -3.21 -0.55
N GLY A 34 -4.33 -4.52 -0.34
CA GLY A 34 -3.77 -5.21 0.83
C GLY A 34 -2.23 -5.24 0.86
N GLY A 35 -1.55 -4.66 -0.14
CA GLY A 35 -0.08 -4.67 -0.21
C GLY A 35 0.63 -3.36 -0.56
N SER A 36 -0.03 -2.26 -0.94
CA SER A 36 0.66 -1.26 -1.78
C SER A 36 0.17 0.18 -1.66
N SER A 37 0.32 0.80 -0.48
CA SER A 37 0.57 2.25 -0.41
C SER A 37 1.32 2.71 0.84
N VAL A 38 1.46 1.84 1.85
CA VAL A 38 2.32 2.06 3.03
C VAL A 38 3.39 0.95 3.18
N THR A 39 3.29 -0.14 2.40
CA THR A 39 4.14 -1.34 2.54
C THR A 39 5.19 -1.50 1.45
N GLN A 40 5.21 -0.65 0.41
CA GLN A 40 6.24 -0.78 -0.62
C GLN A 40 7.63 -0.45 -0.06
N SER A 41 7.75 0.60 0.76
CA SER A 41 9.02 0.92 1.43
C SER A 41 9.41 -0.15 2.45
N SER A 42 8.46 -0.70 3.20
CA SER A 42 8.74 -1.76 4.19
C SER A 42 9.17 -3.06 3.54
N ARG A 43 8.58 -3.43 2.39
CA ARG A 43 8.93 -4.66 1.65
C ARG A 43 10.28 -4.52 0.94
N GLU A 44 10.57 -3.35 0.38
CA GLU A 44 11.90 -3.03 -0.17
C GLU A 44 12.97 -2.95 0.93
N ARG A 45 12.65 -2.40 2.10
CA ARG A 45 13.55 -2.35 3.25
C ARG A 45 13.87 -3.74 3.80
N SER A 46 12.87 -4.62 3.95
CA SER A 46 13.08 -6.00 4.36
C SER A 46 13.99 -6.74 3.38
N ARG A 47 13.83 -6.49 2.08
CA ARG A 47 14.71 -7.05 1.05
C ARG A 47 16.14 -6.49 1.13
N ALA A 48 16.31 -5.19 1.38
CA ALA A 48 17.62 -4.57 1.54
C ALA A 48 18.37 -5.07 2.78
N LEU A 49 17.66 -5.29 3.90
CA LEU A 49 18.24 -5.87 5.12
C LEU A 49 18.70 -7.32 4.91
N HIS A 50 17.91 -8.13 4.19
CA HIS A 50 18.27 -9.51 3.88
C HIS A 50 19.53 -9.61 3.02
N ILE A 51 19.66 -8.74 2.01
CA ILE A 51 20.87 -8.66 1.16
C ILE A 51 22.09 -8.24 1.99
N LEU A 52 21.91 -7.33 2.95
CA LEU A 52 22.99 -6.87 3.82
C LEU A 52 23.48 -8.00 4.74
N GLU A 53 22.58 -8.79 5.30
CA GLU A 53 22.90 -9.94 6.16
C GLU A 53 23.61 -11.06 5.39
N GLU A 54 23.16 -11.36 4.17
CA GLU A 54 23.80 -12.35 3.30
C GLU A 54 25.25 -11.97 2.98
N ARG A 55 25.51 -10.69 2.66
CA ARG A 55 26.88 -10.18 2.41
C ARG A 55 27.76 -10.20 3.65
N PHE A 56 27.18 -9.96 4.82
CA PHE A 56 27.90 -10.08 6.10
C PHE A 56 28.27 -11.53 6.41
N ALA A 57 27.35 -12.47 6.19
CA ALA A 57 27.61 -13.90 6.35
C ALA A 57 28.66 -14.41 5.36
N HIS A 58 28.69 -13.85 4.15
CA HIS A 58 29.72 -14.13 3.15
C HIS A 58 31.08 -13.46 3.47
N GLY A 59 31.15 -12.58 4.47
CA GLY A 59 32.36 -11.85 4.83
C GLY A 59 32.75 -10.77 3.81
N GLU A 60 31.86 -10.39 2.89
CA GLU A 60 32.11 -9.33 1.90
C GLU A 60 32.06 -7.93 2.52
N ILE A 61 31.44 -7.80 3.70
CA ILE A 61 31.34 -6.55 4.46
C ILE A 61 31.76 -6.77 5.92
N ASP A 62 32.41 -5.77 6.49
CA ASP A 62 32.85 -5.77 7.88
C ASP A 62 31.69 -5.46 8.86
N GLU A 63 31.84 -5.85 10.13
CA GLU A 63 30.85 -5.59 11.19
C GLU A 63 30.54 -4.09 11.35
N LYS A 64 31.55 -3.21 11.18
CA LYS A 64 31.33 -1.76 11.22
C LYS A 64 30.42 -1.29 10.09
N GLU A 65 30.66 -1.76 8.87
CA GLU A 65 29.87 -1.40 7.69
C GLU A 65 28.43 -1.94 7.78
N TYR A 66 28.28 -3.17 8.30
CA TYR A 66 26.98 -3.76 8.59
C TYR A 66 26.18 -2.91 9.59
N ASN A 67 26.78 -2.52 10.71
CA ASN A 67 26.10 -1.77 11.76
C ASN A 67 25.69 -0.34 11.30
N GLU A 68 26.55 0.32 10.54
CA GLU A 68 26.26 1.64 9.93
C GLU A 68 25.02 1.56 9.02
N ARG A 69 25.01 0.61 8.08
CA ARG A 69 23.91 0.43 7.13
C ARG A 69 22.62 -0.05 7.79
N ARG A 70 22.72 -0.94 8.78
CA ARG A 70 21.57 -1.40 9.56
C ARG A 70 20.91 -0.25 10.34
N ARG A 71 21.70 0.68 10.90
CA ARG A 71 21.17 1.87 11.60
C ARG A 71 20.46 2.84 10.66
N ILE A 72 21.03 3.10 9.48
CA ILE A 72 20.42 3.95 8.46
C ILE A 72 19.09 3.35 7.99
N LEU A 73 19.09 2.05 7.69
CA LEU A 73 17.90 1.29 7.31
C LEU A 73 16.92 1.04 8.45
N GLY A 74 17.27 1.28 9.72
CA GLY A 74 16.37 1.16 10.86
C GLY A 74 15.70 2.48 11.25
N LYS A 75 16.35 3.62 10.98
CA LYS A 75 15.97 4.92 11.53
C LYS A 75 14.96 5.73 10.69
N SER A 76 14.69 5.36 9.43
CA SER A 76 13.71 6.07 8.59
C SER A 76 12.27 5.52 8.73
N SER A 77 11.90 5.08 9.94
CA SER A 77 10.55 4.60 10.31
C SER A 77 9.76 5.68 11.02
#